data_AF-U4U8W4-F1
#
_entry.id   AF-U4U8W4-F1
#
_cell.length_a   1.000
_cell.length_b   1.000
_cell.length_c   1.000
_cell.angle_alpha   90.00
_cell.angle_beta   90.00
_cell.angle_gamma   90.00
#
_symmetry.space_group_name_H-M   'P 1'
#
loop_
_entity.id
_entity.type
_entity.pdbx_description
1 polymer ?
#
loop_
_entity_poly.entity_id
_entity_poly.type
_entity_poly.pdbx_seq_one_letter_code
_entity_poly.pdbx_strand_id
1 'polypeptide(L)'
;MGVKIHALDSGNSQYVKSIKDMCNIVADRVFSYLSPRLYMLTSNYYKEKRALRIIHKHVDAVISQRIEEHNQKAKKSESSQADDFGVKKRLAFLDMLLDARIDGKPLSRKELRDEVNTFMFEVTEAD
;
A
#
# COMPACT_ATOMS: atom_id res chain seq x y z
N MET A 1 -10.54 -1.25 -0.34
CA MET A 1 -9.64 -0.46 -1.21
C MET A 1 -10.16 -0.18 -2.63
N GLY A 2 -11.39 -0.51 -3.02
CA GLY A 2 -11.92 -0.18 -4.36
C GLY A 2 -11.27 -0.94 -5.53
N VAL A 3 -10.10 -1.53 -5.33
CA VAL A 3 -9.49 -2.56 -6.16
C VAL A 3 -10.15 -3.90 -5.80
N LYS A 4 -10.53 -4.70 -6.80
CA LYS A 4 -10.80 -6.14 -6.61
C LYS A 4 -9.46 -6.80 -6.27
N ILE A 5 -9.05 -6.67 -5.01
CA ILE A 5 -8.00 -7.50 -4.47
C ILE A 5 -8.64 -8.89 -4.44
N HIS A 6 -8.14 -9.79 -5.26
CA HIS A 6 -8.51 -11.21 -5.24
C HIS A 6 -8.00 -11.86 -3.94
N ALA A 7 -8.26 -11.24 -2.77
CA ALA A 7 -7.78 -11.65 -1.46
C ALA A 7 -8.14 -13.13 -1.20
N LEU A 8 -9.36 -13.52 -1.60
CA LEU A 8 -9.89 -14.89 -1.48
C LEU A 8 -9.34 -15.91 -2.49
N ASP A 9 -8.71 -15.49 -3.60
CA ASP A 9 -8.05 -16.38 -4.57
C ASP A 9 -6.52 -16.47 -4.33
N SER A 10 -6.01 -15.68 -3.38
CA SER A 10 -4.61 -15.29 -3.28
C SER A 10 -3.83 -15.89 -2.11
N GLY A 11 -4.30 -17.01 -1.56
CA GLY A 11 -3.47 -17.87 -0.69
C GLY A 11 -2.11 -18.27 -1.34
N ASN A 12 -1.97 -18.07 -2.66
CA ASN A 12 -0.77 -18.31 -3.45
C ASN A 12 -0.09 -17.07 -4.06
N SER A 13 -0.52 -15.83 -3.74
CA SER A 13 0.11 -14.65 -4.36
C SER A 13 1.51 -14.37 -3.80
N GLN A 14 2.44 -14.02 -4.69
CA GLN A 14 3.82 -13.69 -4.32
C GLN A 14 3.87 -12.50 -3.33
N TYR A 15 2.87 -11.63 -3.36
CA TYR A 15 2.72 -10.49 -2.43
C TYR A 15 2.44 -10.97 -1.01
N VAL A 16 1.40 -11.77 -0.78
CA VAL A 16 1.04 -12.31 0.54
C VAL A 16 2.19 -13.14 1.13
N LYS A 17 2.86 -13.95 0.29
CA LYS A 17 4.05 -14.69 0.72
C LYS A 17 5.19 -13.77 1.16
N SER A 18 5.41 -12.65 0.46
CA SER A 18 6.44 -11.68 0.83
C SER A 18 6.12 -10.96 2.13
N ILE A 19 4.84 -10.71 2.43
CA ILE A 19 4.42 -10.17 3.74
C ILE A 19 4.72 -11.18 4.85
N LYS A 20 4.33 -12.45 4.69
CA LYS A 20 4.63 -13.50 5.68
C LYS A 20 6.13 -13.67 5.92
N ASP A 21 6.92 -13.68 4.85
CA ASP A 21 8.38 -13.71 4.94
C ASP A 21 8.93 -12.49 5.71
N MET A 22 8.36 -11.30 5.47
CA MET A 22 8.72 -10.08 6.21
C MET A 22 8.39 -10.19 7.70
N CYS A 23 7.18 -10.65 8.05
CA CYS A 23 6.75 -10.83 9.44
C CYS A 23 7.68 -11.79 10.19
N ASN A 24 8.02 -12.92 9.58
CA ASN A 24 8.93 -13.90 10.17
C ASN A 24 10.33 -13.29 10.40
N ILE A 25 10.85 -12.54 9.43
CA ILE A 25 12.15 -11.87 9.56
C ILE A 25 12.10 -10.82 10.68
N VAL A 26 11.02 -10.04 10.79
CA VAL A 26 10.86 -9.04 11.85
C VAL A 26 10.79 -9.71 13.21
N ALA A 27 10.02 -10.80 13.35
CA ALA A 27 9.95 -11.59 14.58
C ALA A 27 11.33 -12.14 14.97
N ASP A 28 12.04 -12.77 14.03
CA ASP A 28 13.40 -13.27 14.23
C ASP A 28 14.35 -12.14 14.67
N ARG A 29 14.23 -10.94 14.08
CA ARG A 29 15.05 -9.78 14.45
C ARG A 29 14.76 -9.26 15.84
N VAL A 30 13.51 -9.30 16.29
CA VAL A 30 13.11 -8.87 17.63
C VAL A 30 13.66 -9.82 18.70
N PHE A 31 13.66 -11.13 18.43
CA PHE A 31 14.17 -12.13 19.37
C PHE A 31 15.68 -12.41 19.25
N SER A 32 16.34 -11.92 18.19
CA SER A 32 17.76 -12.11 17.98
C SER A 32 18.61 -11.04 18.69
N TYR A 33 19.66 -11.47 19.38
CA TYR A 33 20.68 -10.58 19.96
C TYR A 33 21.72 -10.09 18.93
N LEU A 34 21.50 -10.34 17.64
CA LEU A 34 22.48 -10.03 16.60
C LEU A 34 22.62 -8.51 16.41
N SER A 35 23.85 -7.99 16.48
CA SER A 35 24.08 -6.56 16.27
C SER A 35 23.67 -6.11 14.86
N PRO A 36 23.22 -4.85 14.67
CA PRO A 36 22.75 -4.35 13.36
C PRO A 36 23.77 -4.48 12.23
N ARG A 37 25.07 -4.39 12.54
CA ARG A 37 26.13 -4.56 11.54
C ARG A 37 26.25 -6.00 11.05
N LEU A 38 26.13 -6.97 11.96
CA LEU A 38 26.19 -8.39 11.63
C LEU A 38 24.93 -8.84 10.89
N TYR A 39 23.78 -8.20 11.16
CA TYR A 39 22.54 -8.50 10.44
C TYR A 39 22.67 -8.32 8.93
N MET A 40 23.38 -7.29 8.45
CA MET A 40 23.60 -7.04 7.02
C MET A 40 24.32 -8.17 6.28
N LEU A 41 25.05 -9.03 7.01
CA LEU A 41 25.78 -10.18 6.46
C LEU A 41 24.91 -11.46 6.42
N THR A 42 23.73 -11.45 7.04
CA THR A 42 22.86 -12.63 7.12
C THR A 42 22.10 -12.88 5.83
N SER A 43 21.74 -14.14 5.57
CA SER A 43 20.81 -14.49 4.48
C SER A 43 19.44 -13.81 4.66
N ASN A 44 19.01 -13.61 5.91
CA ASN A 44 17.75 -12.95 6.24
C ASN A 44 17.70 -11.51 5.74
N TYR A 45 18.80 -10.77 5.79
CA TYR A 45 18.87 -9.42 5.21
C TYR A 45 18.58 -9.39 3.69
N TYR A 46 19.10 -10.35 2.95
CA TYR A 46 18.84 -10.45 1.51
C TYR A 46 17.39 -10.87 1.21
N LYS A 47 16.83 -11.77 2.02
CA LYS A 47 15.42 -12.15 1.94
C LYS A 47 14.51 -10.97 2.25
N GLU A 48 14.82 -10.20 3.30
CA GLU A 48 14.11 -8.96 3.69
C GLU A 48 14.06 -7.99 2.51
N LYS A 49 15.22 -7.69 1.92
CA LYS A 49 15.30 -6.79 0.75
C LYS A 49 14.49 -7.27 -0.44
N ARG A 50 14.45 -8.58 -0.70
CA ARG A 50 13.67 -9.16 -1.79
C ARG A 50 12.17 -9.03 -1.52
N ALA A 51 11.73 -9.37 -0.31
CA ALA A 51 10.34 -9.24 0.12
C ALA A 51 9.87 -7.78 0.06
N LEU A 52 10.65 -6.83 0.61
CA LEU A 52 10.36 -5.39 0.51
C LEU A 52 10.19 -4.93 -0.93
N ARG A 53 11.07 -5.39 -1.84
CA ARG A 53 10.98 -5.00 -3.25
C ARG A 53 9.65 -5.45 -3.89
N ILE A 54 9.20 -6.67 -3.57
CA ILE A 54 7.93 -7.21 -4.09
C ILE A 54 6.75 -6.43 -3.51
N ILE A 55 6.76 -6.18 -2.20
CA ILE A 55 5.72 -5.42 -1.50
C ILE A 55 5.61 -4.01 -2.09
N HIS A 56 6.72 -3.27 -2.17
CA HIS A 56 6.73 -1.92 -2.73
C HIS A 56 6.30 -1.90 -4.20
N LYS A 57 6.78 -2.84 -5.02
CA LYS A 57 6.37 -2.91 -6.43
C LYS A 57 4.86 -3.11 -6.56
N HIS A 58 4.27 -3.94 -5.71
CA HIS A 58 2.83 -4.18 -5.72
C HIS A 58 2.06 -2.92 -5.31
N VAL A 59 2.44 -2.30 -4.21
CA VAL A 59 1.77 -1.08 -3.72
C VAL A 59 1.94 0.09 -4.68
N ASP A 60 3.13 0.28 -5.26
CA ASP A 60 3.38 1.31 -6.27
C ASP A 60 2.51 1.11 -7.52
N ALA A 61 2.28 -0.14 -7.94
CA ALA A 61 1.39 -0.46 -9.06
C ALA A 61 -0.07 -0.10 -8.73
N VAL A 62 -0.55 -0.47 -7.54
CA VAL A 62 -1.91 -0.15 -7.07
C VAL A 62 -2.12 1.37 -6.98
N ILE A 63 -1.16 2.10 -6.41
CA ILE A 63 -1.20 3.56 -6.32
C ILE A 63 -1.24 4.19 -7.72
N SER A 64 -0.37 3.73 -8.63
CA SER A 64 -0.28 4.29 -9.98
C SER A 64 -1.57 4.07 -10.77
N GLN A 65 -2.12 2.86 -10.72
CA GLN A 65 -3.42 2.55 -11.33
C GLN A 65 -4.51 3.46 -10.77
N ARG A 66 -4.51 3.68 -9.44
CA ARG A 66 -5.57 4.46 -8.81
C ARG A 66 -5.48 5.95 -9.12
N ILE A 67 -4.27 6.51 -9.19
CA ILE A 67 -4.05 7.89 -9.64
C ILE A 67 -4.58 8.09 -11.07
N GLU A 68 -4.33 7.13 -11.95
CA GLU A 68 -4.81 7.20 -13.33
C GLU A 68 -6.35 7.16 -13.40
N GLU A 69 -6.98 6.23 -12.68
CA GLU A 69 -8.45 6.16 -12.55
C GLU A 69 -9.04 7.44 -11.95
N HIS A 70 -8.37 8.02 -10.96
CA HIS A 70 -8.78 9.27 -10.30
C HIS A 70 -8.73 10.47 -11.28
N ASN A 71 -7.62 10.61 -12.00
CA ASN A 71 -7.44 11.68 -12.98
C ASN A 71 -8.41 11.55 -14.17
N GLN A 72 -8.72 10.33 -14.60
CA GLN A 72 -9.74 10.09 -15.63
C GLN A 72 -11.14 10.48 -15.15
N LYS A 73 -11.49 10.19 -13.89
CA LYS A 73 -12.76 10.64 -13.30
C LYS A 73 -12.85 12.15 -13.22
N ALA A 74 -11.79 12.82 -12.74
CA ALA A 74 -11.74 14.28 -12.64
C ALA A 74 -11.99 14.96 -14.00
N LYS A 75 -11.33 14.48 -15.06
CA LYS A 75 -11.53 14.98 -16.44
C LYS A 75 -12.95 14.74 -16.97
N LYS A 76 -13.60 13.64 -16.57
CA LYS A 76 -14.96 13.31 -17.01
C LYS A 76 -16.01 14.20 -16.32
N SER A 77 -15.80 14.56 -15.05
CA SER A 77 -16.64 15.50 -14.31
C SER A 77 -16.54 16.95 -14.78
N GLU A 78 -15.41 17.39 -15.35
CA GLU A 78 -15.31 18.74 -15.96
C GLU A 78 -16.16 18.90 -17.23
N SER A 79 -16.51 17.80 -17.92
CA SER A 79 -17.46 17.81 -19.06
C SER A 79 -18.94 17.77 -18.66
N SER A 80 -19.24 17.66 -17.37
CA SER A 80 -20.61 17.59 -16.85
C SER A 80 -20.74 18.57 -15.70
N GLN A 81 -20.97 19.85 -16.01
CA GLN A 81 -21.55 20.81 -15.07
C GLN A 81 -22.94 20.32 -14.67
N ALA A 82 -23.03 19.46 -13.65
CA ALA A 82 -24.21 19.23 -12.82
C ALA A 82 -23.89 18.08 -11.84
N ASP A 83 -23.43 18.44 -10.65
CA ASP A 83 -24.13 18.04 -9.42
C ASP A 83 -23.44 18.72 -8.24
N ASP A 84 -23.90 19.93 -7.97
CA ASP A 84 -24.14 20.37 -6.61
C ASP A 84 -25.15 19.39 -6.01
N PHE A 85 -24.73 18.60 -4.99
CA PHE A 85 -25.55 18.14 -3.86
C PHE A 85 -24.77 17.07 -3.08
N GLY A 86 -24.28 17.45 -1.89
CA GLY A 86 -24.45 16.76 -0.61
C GLY A 86 -24.25 15.24 -0.42
N VAL A 87 -23.92 14.45 -1.44
CA VAL A 87 -23.72 13.01 -1.30
C VAL A 87 -22.24 12.82 -0.99
N LYS A 88 -21.92 12.51 0.28
CA LYS A 88 -20.63 11.94 0.67
C LYS A 88 -20.44 10.64 -0.11
N LYS A 89 -19.98 10.74 -1.36
CA LYS A 89 -19.59 9.59 -2.18
C LYS A 89 -18.64 8.80 -1.32
N ARG A 90 -18.94 7.51 -1.15
CA ARG A 90 -18.15 6.59 -0.35
C ARG A 90 -16.80 6.43 -1.07
N LEU A 91 -15.88 7.38 -0.84
CA LEU A 91 -14.57 7.40 -1.45
C LEU A 91 -13.86 6.11 -1.03
N ALA A 92 -13.23 5.44 -1.98
CA ALA A 92 -12.32 4.37 -1.59
C ALA A 92 -11.22 5.03 -0.74
N PHE A 93 -10.72 4.33 0.29
CA PHE A 93 -9.66 4.83 1.17
C PHE A 93 -8.51 5.52 0.41
N LEU A 94 -8.06 4.92 -0.69
CA LEU A 94 -7.04 5.50 -1.57
C LEU A 94 -7.44 6.83 -2.23
N ASP A 95 -8.71 7.00 -2.64
CA ASP A 95 -9.18 8.27 -3.21
C ASP A 95 -9.16 9.38 -2.14
N MET A 96 -9.54 9.04 -0.90
CA MET A 96 -9.45 9.98 0.23
C MET A 96 -8.00 10.39 0.50
N LEU A 97 -7.04 9.47 0.42
CA LEU A 97 -5.62 9.79 0.55
C LEU A 97 -5.09 10.65 -0.61
N LEU A 98 -5.60 10.47 -1.84
CA LEU A 98 -5.20 11.29 -2.98
C LEU A 98 -5.71 12.74 -2.86
N ASP A 99 -6.90 12.92 -2.29
CA ASP A 99 -7.49 14.24 -2.06
C ASP A 99 -7.00 14.90 -0.75
N ALA A 100 -6.45 14.12 0.17
CA ALA A 100 -6.01 14.59 1.47
C ALA A 100 -4.86 15.60 1.36
N ARG A 101 -4.94 16.66 2.18
CA ARG A 101 -3.95 17.73 2.29
C ARG A 101 -3.51 17.86 3.75
N ILE A 102 -2.20 17.89 3.99
CA ILE A 102 -1.59 18.20 5.29
C ILE A 102 -0.90 19.55 5.15
N ASP A 103 -1.24 20.52 6.00
CA ASP A 103 -0.74 21.91 5.93
C ASP A 103 -0.95 22.56 4.54
N GLY A 104 -2.07 22.24 3.88
CA GLY A 104 -2.40 22.72 2.54
C GLY A 104 -1.65 22.02 1.38
N LYS A 105 -0.71 21.13 1.68
CA LYS A 105 0.08 20.38 0.69
C LYS A 105 -0.48 18.97 0.48
N PRO A 106 -0.51 18.46 -0.76
CA PRO A 106 -0.86 17.06 -1.01
C PRO A 106 0.18 16.13 -0.39
N LEU A 107 -0.26 14.93 -0.02
CA LEU A 107 0.62 13.87 0.45
C LEU A 107 1.72 13.59 -0.58
N SER A 108 2.95 13.49 -0.11
CA SER A 108 4.05 13.04 -0.95
C SER A 108 3.85 11.58 -1.35
N ARG A 109 4.48 11.15 -2.45
CA ARG A 109 4.39 9.75 -2.90
C ARG A 109 4.90 8.76 -1.84
N LYS A 110 5.84 9.19 -1.00
CA LYS A 110 6.35 8.38 0.12
C LYS A 110 5.29 8.22 1.20
N GLU A 111 4.70 9.31 1.69
CA GLU A 111 3.68 9.26 2.73
C GLU A 111 2.45 8.49 2.27
N LEU A 112 1.99 8.72 1.03
CA LEU A 112 0.89 7.95 0.43
C LEU A 112 1.21 6.46 0.42
N ARG A 113 2.43 6.07 0.04
CA ARG A 113 2.84 4.66 0.03
C ARG A 113 2.91 4.07 1.42
N ASP A 114 3.39 4.83 2.41
CA ASP A 114 3.52 4.37 3.79
C ASP A 114 2.13 4.12 4.42
N GLU A 115 1.15 5.00 4.18
CA GLU A 115 -0.25 4.81 4.60
C GLU A 115 -0.91 3.60 3.91
N VAL A 116 -0.68 3.44 2.60
CA VAL A 116 -1.24 2.31 1.85
C VAL A 116 -0.61 0.98 2.26
N ASN A 117 0.70 0.95 2.51
CA ASN A 117 1.38 -0.24 3.04
C ASN A 117 0.78 -0.66 4.38
N THR A 118 0.54 0.31 5.28
CA THR A 118 -0.04 0.06 6.61
C THR A 118 -1.44 -0.53 6.49
N PHE A 119 -2.31 0.11 5.71
CA PHE A 119 -3.67 -0.38 5.53
C PHE A 119 -3.72 -1.75 4.83
N MET A 120 -2.88 -1.97 3.81
CA MET A 120 -2.78 -3.28 3.15
C MET A 120 -2.29 -4.37 4.10
N PHE A 121 -1.38 -4.05 5.02
CA PHE A 121 -0.89 -4.97 6.03
C PHE A 121 -1.99 -5.37 7.02
N GLU A 122 -2.68 -4.40 7.61
CA GLU A 122 -3.77 -4.65 8.57
C GLU A 122 -4.90 -5.49 7.97
N VAL A 123 -5.25 -5.23 6.71
CA VAL A 123 -6.31 -5.98 6.00
C VAL A 123 -5.88 -7.39 5.63
N THR A 124 -4.57 -7.66 5.49
CA THR A 124 -4.05 -8.99 5.13
C THR A 124 -3.93 -9.92 6.33
N GLU A 125 -3.71 -9.38 7.53
CA GLU A 125 -3.57 -10.15 8.79
C GLU A 125 -4.91 -10.36 9.53
N ALA A 126 -5.99 -9.71 9.10
CA ALA A 126 -7.31 -9.79 9.72
C ALA A 126 -8.18 -10.98 9.25
N ASP A 127 -7.62 -11.90 8.46
CA ASP A 127 -8.27 -13.11 7.93
C ASP A 127 -7.57 -14.39 8.44
#